data_AF-A0A0B7A5F3-F1
#
_entry.id   AF-A0A0B7A5F3-F1
#
_cell.length_a   1.000
_cell.length_b   1.000
_cell.length_c   1.000
_cell.angle_alpha   90.00
_cell.angle_beta   90.00
_cell.angle_gamma   90.00
#
_symmetry.space_group_name_H-M   'P 1'
#
loop_
_entity.id
_entity.type
_entity.pdbx_description
1 polymer ?
#
loop_
_entity_poly.entity_id
_entity_poly.type
_entity_poly.pdbx_seq_one_letter_code
_entity_poly.pdbx_strand_id
1 'polypeptide(L)'
;IQVRAGHQVMVFVHARNETVRTAFNLIEQAKNRGGISHFVPEQNKGLGEAQRAMAKSRNMQLREIFNDGFGIHHAGMLRQDRNLVEKYFLEGHIKVLVCTATLAWGVNLPAHAVIIKGTQIYDAKRGSFVDLGILDVMQIFGRAGRPQFDKFGHGTI
;
A
#
# COMPACT_ATOMS: atom_id res chain seq x y z
N ILE A 1 -10.16 10.70 4.21
CA ILE A 1 -10.43 11.83 3.28
C ILE A 1 -9.91 11.52 1.88
N GLN A 2 -8.62 11.19 1.72
CA GLN A 2 -8.00 10.88 0.41
C GLN A 2 -8.74 9.78 -0.39
N VAL A 3 -8.96 8.61 0.21
CA VAL A 3 -9.66 7.50 -0.47
C VAL A 3 -11.10 7.87 -0.87
N ARG A 4 -11.80 8.66 -0.05
CA ARG A 4 -13.15 9.16 -0.39
C ARG A 4 -13.16 10.11 -1.58
N ALA A 5 -12.05 10.80 -1.84
CA ALA A 5 -11.85 11.62 -3.04
C ALA A 5 -11.36 10.80 -4.25
N GLY A 6 -11.35 9.47 -4.16
CA GLY A 6 -10.91 8.57 -5.24
C GLY A 6 -9.41 8.37 -5.33
N HIS A 7 -8.63 9.01 -4.45
CA HIS A 7 -7.16 8.98 -4.47
C HIS A 7 -6.59 7.69 -3.90
N GLN A 8 -5.44 7.29 -4.46
CA GLN A 8 -4.68 6.15 -3.97
C GLN A 8 -3.72 6.54 -2.85
N VAL A 9 -3.58 5.64 -1.88
CA VAL A 9 -2.80 5.88 -0.67
C VAL A 9 -1.80 4.75 -0.47
N MET A 10 -0.55 5.09 -0.15
CA MET A 10 0.43 4.15 0.38
C MET A 10 0.53 4.27 1.90
N VAL A 11 0.53 3.14 2.59
CA VAL A 11 0.74 3.06 4.04
C VAL A 11 2.04 2.33 4.29
N PHE A 12 3.05 3.05 4.76
CA PHE A 12 4.36 2.52 5.11
C PHE A 12 4.36 1.98 6.54
N VAL A 13 4.84 0.76 6.70
CA VAL A 13 4.98 0.05 7.97
C VAL A 13 6.41 -0.50 8.11
N HIS A 14 6.77 -0.94 9.32
CA HIS A 14 8.16 -1.26 9.65
C HIS A 14 8.50 -2.75 9.59
N ALA A 15 7.48 -3.61 9.49
CA ALA A 15 7.67 -5.06 9.43
C ALA A 15 6.82 -5.72 8.35
N ARG A 16 7.33 -6.85 7.81
CA ARG A 16 6.65 -7.61 6.74
C ARG A 16 5.28 -8.12 7.18
N ASN A 17 5.20 -8.72 8.36
CA ASN A 17 3.94 -9.18 8.96
C ASN A 17 2.99 -8.03 9.28
N GLU A 18 3.50 -6.83 9.54
CA GLU A 18 2.70 -5.65 9.79
C GLU A 18 1.96 -5.17 8.54
N THR A 19 2.50 -5.40 7.33
CA THR A 19 1.79 -5.04 6.09
C THR A 19 0.43 -5.74 6.02
N VAL A 20 0.43 -7.05 6.27
CA VAL A 20 -0.76 -7.90 6.28
C VAL A 20 -1.70 -7.48 7.39
N ARG A 21 -1.22 -7.42 8.65
CA ARG A 21 -2.05 -7.05 9.81
C ARG A 21 -2.70 -5.68 9.63
N THR A 22 -1.96 -4.71 9.13
CA THR A 22 -2.48 -3.35 8.91
C THR A 22 -3.53 -3.34 7.80
N ALA A 23 -3.32 -4.07 6.70
CA ALA A 23 -4.31 -4.17 5.62
C ALA A 23 -5.64 -4.76 6.14
N PHE A 24 -5.59 -5.90 6.84
CA PHE A 24 -6.79 -6.52 7.41
C PHE A 24 -7.49 -5.61 8.43
N ASN A 25 -6.74 -4.99 9.34
CA ASN A 25 -7.31 -4.07 10.34
C ASN A 25 -7.99 -2.86 9.67
N LEU A 26 -7.43 -2.33 8.59
CA LEU A 26 -8.03 -1.21 7.85
C LEU A 26 -9.30 -1.65 7.13
N ILE A 27 -9.31 -2.84 6.52
CA ILE A 27 -10.50 -3.43 5.89
C ILE A 27 -11.61 -3.64 6.90
N GLU A 28 -11.30 -4.25 8.04
CA GLU A 28 -12.27 -4.52 9.11
C GLU A 28 -12.86 -3.21 9.63
N GLN A 29 -12.02 -2.21 9.92
CA GLN A 29 -12.49 -0.89 10.34
C GLN A 29 -13.35 -0.21 9.28
N ALA A 30 -13.00 -0.34 8.00
CA ALA A 30 -13.79 0.22 6.90
C ALA A 30 -15.15 -0.49 6.78
N LYS A 31 -15.21 -1.81 6.93
CA LYS A 31 -16.46 -2.60 6.95
C LYS A 31 -17.33 -2.22 8.15
N ASN A 32 -16.77 -2.17 9.35
CA ASN A 32 -17.48 -1.81 10.59
C ASN A 32 -18.06 -0.39 10.56
N ARG A 33 -17.44 0.52 9.81
CA ARG A 33 -17.91 1.90 9.63
C ARG A 33 -18.80 2.08 8.40
N GLY A 34 -19.14 1.01 7.67
CA GLY A 34 -19.93 1.06 6.44
C GLY A 34 -19.25 1.81 5.27
N GLY A 35 -17.92 1.98 5.33
CA GLY A 35 -17.14 2.79 4.38
C GLY A 35 -16.32 2.00 3.38
N ILE A 36 -16.43 0.66 3.34
CA ILE A 36 -15.63 -0.21 2.47
C ILE A 36 -15.81 0.11 0.98
N SER A 37 -17.00 0.58 0.58
CA SER A 37 -17.31 0.97 -0.80
C SER A 37 -16.39 2.07 -1.36
N HIS A 38 -15.78 2.90 -0.51
CA HIS A 38 -14.82 3.91 -0.95
C HIS A 38 -13.46 3.33 -1.36
N PHE A 39 -13.13 2.12 -0.87
CA PHE A 39 -11.86 1.46 -1.12
C PHE A 39 -11.92 0.56 -2.36
N VAL A 40 -13.10 0.02 -2.66
CA VAL A 40 -13.30 -0.83 -3.83
C VAL A 40 -13.03 0.00 -5.11
N PRO A 41 -12.19 -0.48 -6.03
CA PRO A 41 -11.92 0.23 -7.28
C PRO A 41 -13.19 0.32 -8.15
N GLU A 42 -13.29 1.40 -8.93
CA GLU A 42 -14.39 1.57 -9.88
C GLU A 42 -14.44 0.41 -10.89
N GLN A 43 -15.64 -0.04 -11.20
CA GLN A 43 -15.86 -1.05 -12.22
C GLN A 43 -15.41 -0.53 -13.58
N ASN A 44 -14.37 -1.14 -14.13
CA ASN A 44 -13.89 -0.84 -15.47
C ASN A 44 -13.46 -2.14 -16.17
N LYS A 45 -13.17 -2.05 -17.48
CA LYS A 45 -12.84 -3.22 -18.31
C LYS A 45 -11.61 -4.00 -17.80
N GLY A 46 -10.69 -3.36 -17.08
CA GLY A 46 -9.46 -3.98 -16.54
C GLY A 46 -9.66 -4.74 -15.23
N LEU A 47 -10.68 -4.39 -14.43
CA LEU A 47 -10.86 -4.98 -13.09
C LEU A 47 -11.07 -6.50 -13.14
N GLY A 48 -11.84 -7.00 -14.11
CA GLY A 48 -12.07 -8.44 -14.26
C GLY A 48 -10.80 -9.22 -14.64
N GLU A 49 -9.90 -8.61 -15.41
CA GLU A 49 -8.58 -9.21 -15.67
C GLU A 49 -7.72 -9.22 -14.41
N ALA A 50 -7.71 -8.10 -13.68
CA ALA A 50 -6.97 -7.98 -12.43
C ALA A 50 -7.42 -9.01 -11.39
N GLN A 51 -8.72 -9.19 -11.22
CA GLN A 51 -9.28 -10.23 -10.34
C GLN A 51 -8.83 -11.64 -10.74
N ARG A 52 -8.87 -11.97 -12.04
CA ARG A 52 -8.43 -13.29 -12.53
C ARG A 52 -6.93 -13.51 -12.33
N ALA A 53 -6.11 -12.48 -12.53
CA ALA A 53 -4.68 -12.56 -12.32
C ALA A 53 -4.34 -12.71 -10.83
N MET A 54 -4.98 -11.91 -9.97
CA MET A 54 -4.81 -11.98 -8.53
C MET A 54 -5.26 -13.32 -7.96
N ALA A 55 -6.38 -13.88 -8.44
CA ALA A 55 -6.86 -15.20 -8.01
C ALA A 55 -5.85 -16.34 -8.25
N LYS A 56 -4.94 -16.19 -9.22
CA LYS A 56 -3.86 -17.15 -9.52
C LYS A 56 -2.61 -16.96 -8.65
N SER A 57 -2.54 -15.88 -7.87
CA SER A 57 -1.42 -15.66 -6.94
C SER A 57 -1.34 -16.79 -5.91
N ARG A 58 -0.10 -17.17 -5.56
CA ARG A 58 0.16 -18.12 -4.47
C ARG A 58 0.04 -17.46 -3.09
N ASN A 59 -0.01 -16.13 -3.04
CA ASN A 59 -0.18 -15.39 -1.81
C ASN A 59 -1.67 -15.35 -1.42
N MET A 60 -2.04 -16.15 -0.42
CA MET A 60 -3.42 -16.24 0.07
C MET A 60 -3.93 -14.91 0.61
N GLN A 61 -3.10 -14.15 1.34
CA GLN A 61 -3.46 -12.86 1.91
C GLN A 61 -3.76 -11.85 0.81
N LEU A 62 -2.97 -11.85 -0.26
CA LEU A 62 -3.18 -10.95 -1.39
C LEU A 62 -4.51 -11.21 -2.10
N ARG A 63 -4.88 -12.48 -2.28
CA ARG A 63 -6.16 -12.87 -2.89
C ARG A 63 -7.35 -12.41 -2.05
N GLU A 64 -7.22 -12.48 -0.73
CA GLU A 64 -8.28 -12.15 0.20
C GLU A 64 -8.59 -10.66 0.23
N ILE A 65 -7.56 -9.81 0.21
CA ILE A 65 -7.72 -8.35 0.38
C ILE A 65 -7.96 -7.60 -0.94
N PHE A 66 -7.68 -8.20 -2.09
CA PHE A 66 -7.71 -7.49 -3.38
C PHE A 66 -9.10 -6.96 -3.74
N ASN A 67 -10.15 -7.75 -3.51
CA ASN A 67 -11.52 -7.34 -3.85
C ASN A 67 -12.05 -6.23 -2.94
N ASP A 68 -11.44 -6.04 -1.76
CA ASP A 68 -11.71 -4.91 -0.88
C ASP A 68 -10.93 -3.63 -1.30
N GLY A 69 -10.12 -3.71 -2.37
CA GLY A 69 -9.34 -2.60 -2.92
C GLY A 69 -7.97 -2.39 -2.27
N PHE A 70 -7.46 -3.41 -1.58
CA PHE A 70 -6.20 -3.36 -0.85
C PHE A 70 -5.11 -4.23 -1.51
N GLY A 71 -3.85 -3.88 -1.23
CA GLY A 71 -2.68 -4.66 -1.59
C GLY A 71 -1.61 -4.59 -0.50
N ILE A 72 -0.69 -5.56 -0.53
CA ILE A 72 0.51 -5.55 0.31
C ILE A 72 1.78 -5.61 -0.56
N HIS A 73 2.86 -5.00 -0.09
CA HIS A 73 4.16 -5.09 -0.76
C HIS A 73 5.32 -5.11 0.23
N HIS A 74 6.13 -6.17 0.17
CA HIS A 74 7.38 -6.25 0.91
C HIS A 74 8.39 -7.17 0.24
N ALA A 75 9.67 -7.04 0.58
CA ALA A 75 10.76 -7.82 -0.02
C ALA A 75 10.60 -9.35 0.13
N GLY A 76 9.87 -9.83 1.14
CA GLY A 76 9.57 -11.26 1.32
C GLY A 76 8.53 -11.87 0.36
N MET A 77 7.87 -11.07 -0.48
CA MET A 77 6.91 -11.59 -1.47
C MET A 77 7.62 -12.13 -2.72
N LEU A 78 6.99 -13.11 -3.37
CA LEU A 78 7.42 -13.56 -4.69
C LEU A 78 7.48 -12.38 -5.65
N ARG A 79 8.50 -12.35 -6.52
CA ARG A 79 8.68 -11.28 -7.52
C ARG A 79 7.44 -11.11 -8.40
N GLN A 80 6.80 -12.22 -8.78
CA GLN A 80 5.58 -12.22 -9.57
C GLN A 80 4.43 -11.50 -8.85
N ASP A 81 4.24 -11.74 -7.55
CA ASP A 81 3.19 -11.07 -6.77
C ASP A 81 3.49 -9.57 -6.59
N ARG A 82 4.75 -9.20 -6.37
CA ARG A 82 5.16 -7.79 -6.31
C ARG A 82 4.84 -7.06 -7.62
N ASN A 83 5.19 -7.66 -8.75
CA ASN A 83 4.90 -7.08 -10.07
C ASN A 83 3.39 -6.94 -10.32
N LEU A 84 2.57 -7.91 -9.89
CA LEU A 84 1.11 -7.82 -10.00
C LEU A 84 0.56 -6.67 -9.16
N VAL A 85 1.01 -6.53 -7.91
CA VAL A 85 0.59 -5.44 -7.02
C VAL A 85 1.01 -4.08 -7.58
N GLU A 86 2.24 -3.94 -8.07
CA GLU A 86 2.73 -2.70 -8.69
C GLU A 86 1.90 -2.32 -9.92
N LYS A 87 1.64 -3.28 -10.83
CA LYS A 87 0.80 -3.07 -12.01
C LYS A 87 -0.61 -2.59 -11.62
N TYR A 88 -1.28 -3.33 -10.73
CA TYR A 88 -2.67 -3.04 -10.39
C TYR A 88 -2.84 -1.86 -9.44
N PHE A 89 -1.78 -1.45 -8.75
CA PHE A 89 -1.74 -0.13 -8.13
C PHE A 89 -1.62 0.96 -9.20
N LEU A 90 -0.71 0.88 -10.17
CA LEU A 90 -0.62 1.88 -11.25
C LEU A 90 -1.93 2.03 -12.05
N GLU A 91 -2.63 0.92 -12.31
CA GLU A 91 -3.91 0.90 -13.03
C GLU A 91 -5.12 1.35 -12.19
N GLY A 92 -4.92 1.67 -10.90
CA GLY A 92 -5.99 2.18 -10.04
C GLY A 92 -6.90 1.12 -9.40
N HIS A 93 -6.60 -0.17 -9.59
CA HIS A 93 -7.36 -1.28 -9.02
C HIS A 93 -7.07 -1.52 -7.54
N ILE A 94 -5.93 -1.04 -7.04
CA ILE A 94 -5.61 -1.03 -5.61
C ILE A 94 -5.68 0.41 -5.13
N LYS A 95 -6.62 0.72 -4.23
CA LYS A 95 -6.75 2.07 -3.63
C LYS A 95 -5.82 2.26 -2.45
N VAL A 96 -5.54 1.21 -1.69
CA VAL A 96 -4.63 1.27 -0.53
C VAL A 96 -3.56 0.20 -0.64
N LEU A 97 -2.30 0.63 -0.70
CA LEU A 97 -1.14 -0.26 -0.71
C LEU A 97 -0.39 -0.15 0.61
N VAL A 98 -0.37 -1.24 1.39
CA VAL A 98 0.43 -1.30 2.61
C VAL A 98 1.80 -1.90 2.31
N CYS A 99 2.87 -1.20 2.62
CA CYS A 99 4.21 -1.59 2.19
C CYS A 99 5.31 -1.31 3.22
N THR A 100 6.45 -1.97 3.09
CA THR A 100 7.65 -1.63 3.87
C THR A 100 8.48 -0.55 3.18
N ALA A 101 9.29 0.19 3.94
CA ALA A 101 10.14 1.28 3.45
C ALA A 101 11.03 0.92 2.24
N THR A 102 11.38 -0.36 2.08
CA THR A 102 12.12 -0.88 0.91
C THR A 102 11.47 -0.55 -0.43
N LEU A 103 10.15 -0.37 -0.49
CA LEU A 103 9.45 0.03 -1.72
C LEU A 103 9.95 1.41 -2.20
N ALA A 104 10.23 2.33 -1.27
CA ALA A 104 10.63 3.70 -1.57
C ALA A 104 11.99 3.78 -2.27
N TRP A 105 12.83 2.75 -2.19
CA TRP A 105 14.18 2.75 -2.77
C TRP A 105 14.29 2.08 -4.14
N GLY A 106 13.33 1.24 -4.52
CA GLY A 106 13.53 0.30 -5.65
C GLY A 106 12.49 0.35 -6.77
N VAL A 107 11.40 1.10 -6.61
CA VAL A 107 10.27 1.08 -7.55
C VAL A 107 9.75 2.49 -7.80
N ASN A 108 9.53 2.86 -9.07
CA ASN A 108 8.88 4.11 -9.42
C ASN A 108 7.35 4.00 -9.34
N LEU A 109 6.82 3.92 -8.12
CA LEU A 109 5.39 3.80 -7.85
C LEU A 109 4.92 5.01 -7.04
N PRO A 110 4.38 6.08 -7.67
CA PRO A 110 3.86 7.23 -6.96
C PRO A 110 2.43 7.01 -6.47
N ALA A 111 2.05 7.65 -5.37
CA ALA A 111 0.69 7.69 -4.85
C ALA A 111 0.28 9.13 -4.56
N HIS A 112 -1.01 9.45 -4.59
CA HIS A 112 -1.46 10.80 -4.24
C HIS A 112 -1.11 11.12 -2.78
N ALA A 113 -1.27 10.15 -1.88
CA ALA A 113 -0.92 10.31 -0.48
C ALA A 113 -0.08 9.15 0.06
N VAL A 114 0.79 9.47 1.01
CA VAL A 114 1.58 8.50 1.77
C VAL A 114 1.35 8.71 3.26
N ILE A 115 1.29 7.60 4.00
CA ILE A 115 1.12 7.56 5.45
C ILE A 115 2.26 6.71 6.00
N ILE A 116 3.01 7.22 6.98
CA ILE A 116 4.01 6.44 7.72
C ILE A 116 3.35 6.01 9.03
N LYS A 117 3.05 4.72 9.18
CA LYS A 117 2.41 4.18 10.39
C LYS A 117 3.47 3.87 11.45
N GLY A 118 3.59 4.77 12.43
CA GLY A 118 4.60 4.70 13.49
C GLY A 118 5.97 5.13 12.98
N THR A 119 6.89 5.48 13.88
CA THR A 119 8.23 5.97 13.52
C THR A 119 9.35 5.13 14.10
N GLN A 120 9.04 4.02 14.76
CA GLN A 120 10.02 3.20 15.46
C GLN A 120 10.22 1.86 14.75
N ILE A 121 11.49 1.53 14.48
CA ILE A 121 11.94 0.26 13.90
C ILE A 121 12.72 -0.52 14.95
N TYR A 122 12.52 -1.83 15.03
CA TYR A 122 13.34 -2.69 15.87
C TYR A 122 14.73 -2.93 15.24
N ASP A 123 15.79 -2.48 15.90
CA ASP A 123 17.18 -2.76 15.52
C ASP A 123 17.69 -4.00 16.27
N ALA A 124 17.81 -5.12 15.56
CA ALA A 124 18.29 -6.37 16.12
C ALA A 124 19.75 -6.32 16.63
N LYS A 125 20.59 -5.42 16.08
CA LYS A 125 21.98 -5.26 16.53
C LYS A 125 22.04 -4.52 17.87
N ARG A 126 21.12 -3.57 18.08
CA ARG A 126 21.03 -2.76 19.31
C ARG A 126 20.06 -3.34 20.34
N GLY A 127 19.27 -4.35 19.98
CA GLY A 127 18.25 -4.95 20.84
C GLY A 127 17.17 -3.96 21.29
N SER A 128 16.95 -2.89 20.53
CA SER A 128 16.09 -1.77 20.91
C SER A 128 15.35 -1.18 19.72
N PHE A 129 14.26 -0.46 20.00
CA PHE A 129 13.57 0.34 18.99
C PHE A 129 14.34 1.64 18.75
N VAL A 130 14.56 1.96 17.48
CA VAL A 130 15.20 3.17 17.00
C VAL A 130 14.26 3.93 16.09
N ASP A 131 14.45 5.24 15.98
CA ASP A 131 13.67 6.04 15.05
C ASP A 131 13.99 5.71 13.59
N LEU A 132 12.97 5.81 12.75
CA LEU A 132 13.08 5.73 11.29
C LEU A 132 14.10 6.77 10.80
N GLY A 133 15.07 6.33 10.01
CA GLY A 133 16.09 7.22 9.49
C GLY A 133 15.49 8.34 8.64
N ILE A 134 16.03 9.55 8.76
CA ILE A 134 15.54 10.72 8.00
C ILE A 134 15.53 10.47 6.48
N LEU A 135 16.50 9.70 5.97
CA LEU A 135 16.56 9.33 4.57
C LEU A 135 15.37 8.46 4.15
N ASP A 136 14.95 7.50 4.98
CA ASP A 136 13.78 6.67 4.69
C ASP A 136 12.50 7.52 4.69
N VAL A 137 12.37 8.45 5.64
CA VAL A 137 11.25 9.40 5.68
C VAL A 137 11.21 10.23 4.39
N MET A 138 12.34 10.81 3.98
CA MET A 138 12.43 11.61 2.76
C MET A 138 12.09 10.79 1.51
N GLN A 139 12.58 9.55 1.42
CA GLN A 139 12.27 8.67 0.29
C GLN A 139 10.80 8.28 0.24
N ILE A 140 10.18 8.02 1.38
CA ILE A 140 8.74 7.73 1.49
C ILE A 140 7.92 8.94 1.05
N PHE A 141 8.24 10.13 1.55
CA PHE A 141 7.57 11.36 1.16
C PHE A 141 7.77 11.72 -0.31
N GLY A 142 8.91 11.37 -0.90
CA GLY A 142 9.14 11.47 -2.35
C GLY A 142 8.17 10.63 -3.20
N ARG A 143 7.39 9.72 -2.59
CA ARG A 143 6.33 8.97 -3.27
C ARG A 143 4.96 9.65 -3.23
N ALA A 144 4.79 10.72 -2.44
CA ALA A 144 3.56 11.51 -2.44
C ALA A 144 3.49 12.48 -3.62
N GLY A 145 2.34 12.46 -4.29
CA GLY A 145 2.05 13.26 -5.49
C GLY A 145 2.46 12.52 -6.76
N ARG A 146 1.53 12.46 -7.73
CA ARG A 146 1.80 11.94 -9.08
C ARG A 146 2.12 13.11 -10.02
N PRO A 147 3.38 13.28 -10.49
CA PRO A 147 3.85 14.46 -11.23
C PRO A 147 3.11 14.82 -12.54
N GLN A 148 2.15 14.00 -12.96
CA GLN A 148 1.32 14.20 -14.15
C GLN A 148 -0.19 14.17 -13.86
N PHE A 149 -0.60 13.76 -12.65
CA PHE A 149 -2.01 13.53 -12.31
C PHE A 149 -2.50 14.39 -11.15
N ASP A 150 -1.62 14.76 -10.21
CA ASP A 150 -2.01 15.45 -8.99
C ASP A 150 -1.37 16.85 -8.95
N LYS A 151 -2.11 17.88 -8.53
CA LYS A 151 -1.57 19.24 -8.31
C LYS A 151 -0.77 19.35 -7.01
N PHE A 152 -1.04 18.48 -6.04
CA PHE A 152 -0.42 18.43 -4.71
C PHE A 152 -0.38 16.98 -4.22
N GLY A 153 0.65 16.61 -3.45
CA GLY A 153 0.74 15.33 -2.72
C GLY A 153 0.51 15.52 -1.23
N HIS A 154 0.06 14.50 -0.51
CA HIS A 154 -0.14 14.55 0.95
C HIS A 154 0.71 13.53 1.69
N GLY A 155 1.57 13.99 2.60
CA GLY A 155 2.34 13.13 3.50
C GLY A 155 1.84 13.26 4.94
N THR A 156 1.65 12.14 5.63
CA THR A 156 1.29 12.09 7.05
C THR A 156 2.19 11.09 7.78
N ILE A 157 2.62 11.43 8.99
CA ILE A 157 3.28 10.53 9.96
C ILE A 157 2.33 10.33 11.12
#